data_AF-A0A7V5VPC4-F1
#
_entry.id   AF-A0A7V5VPC4-F1
#
_cell.length_a   1.000
_cell.length_b   1.000
_cell.length_c   1.000
_cell.angle_alpha   90.00
_cell.angle_beta   90.00
_cell.angle_gamma   90.00
#
_symmetry.space_group_name_H-M   'P 1'
#
loop_
_entity.id
_entity.type
_entity.pdbx_description
1 polymer ?
#
loop_
_entity_poly.entity_id
_entity_poly.type
_entity_poly.pdbx_seq_one_letter_code
_entity_poly.pdbx_strand_id
1 'polypeptide(L)'
;MTALAFLIVCVFLLKIFLSLFGLRLSTLGLSRQRLLREIAYGMGVYIIVALYAVASSVMRGIPPQPDWPSILVHGSFEQRLEITAWLSKLLVTACAVGVSEEMIYRGLITTFLLTRWNTAEGALWASALVFAFAHLEFEPSVFIGRVVMGYIFGLLYIWRKNLTAAISMHTLHNFCVWAGLLGGR
;
A
#
# COMPACT_ATOMS: atom_id res chain seq x y z
N MET A 1 8.86 -4.01 17.89
CA MET A 1 9.53 -4.83 16.85
C MET A 1 10.03 -3.91 15.76
N THR A 2 11.24 -4.10 15.23
CA THR A 2 11.74 -3.28 14.11
C THR A 2 11.03 -3.66 12.80
N ALA A 3 10.87 -2.72 11.87
CA ALA A 3 10.22 -2.97 10.57
C ALA A 3 10.83 -4.17 9.81
N LEU A 4 12.14 -4.38 9.99
CA LEU A 4 12.87 -5.53 9.45
C LEU A 4 12.39 -6.87 10.04
N ALA A 5 12.18 -6.94 11.35
CA ALA A 5 11.71 -8.16 12.00
C ALA A 5 10.30 -8.54 11.50
N PHE A 6 9.43 -7.54 11.33
CA PHE A 6 8.09 -7.74 10.77
C PHE A 6 8.15 -8.26 9.33
N LEU A 7 8.97 -7.65 8.47
CA LEU A 7 9.17 -8.09 7.10
C LEU A 7 9.68 -9.55 7.02
N ILE A 8 10.64 -9.92 7.88
CA ILE A 8 11.16 -11.29 7.95
C ILE A 8 10.05 -12.28 8.29
N VAL A 9 9.20 -11.96 9.27
CA VAL A 9 8.05 -12.78 9.64
C VAL A 9 7.08 -12.91 8.47
N CYS A 10 6.75 -11.82 7.78
CA CYS A 10 5.86 -11.85 6.61
C CYS A 10 6.44 -12.72 5.47
N VAL A 11 7.74 -12.62 5.19
CA VAL A 11 8.42 -13.48 4.19
C VAL A 11 8.38 -14.94 4.60
N PHE A 12 8.61 -15.24 5.88
CA PHE A 12 8.58 -16.59 6.41
C PHE A 12 7.18 -17.21 6.31
N LEU A 13 6.15 -16.49 6.78
CA LEU A 13 4.75 -16.90 6.66
C LEU A 13 4.34 -17.09 5.21
N LEU A 14 4.78 -16.20 4.30
CA LEU A 14 4.53 -16.34 2.88
C LEU A 14 5.13 -17.63 2.31
N LYS A 15 6.38 -17.95 2.65
CA LYS A 15 7.02 -19.18 2.19
C LYS A 15 6.31 -20.43 2.71
N ILE A 16 5.93 -20.46 3.98
CA ILE A 16 5.17 -21.57 4.57
C ILE A 16 3.86 -21.77 3.82
N PHE A 17 3.07 -20.71 3.67
CA PHE A 17 1.80 -20.78 2.98
C PHE A 17 1.97 -21.29 1.54
N LEU A 18 2.90 -20.72 0.77
CA LEU A 18 3.13 -21.15 -0.61
C LEU A 18 3.47 -22.65 -0.66
N SER A 19 4.30 -23.13 0.28
CA SER A 19 4.63 -24.54 0.42
C SER A 19 3.40 -25.42 0.72
N LEU A 20 2.52 -24.99 1.63
CA LEU A 20 1.30 -25.74 2.00
C LEU A 20 0.30 -25.88 0.85
N PHE A 21 0.30 -24.94 -0.10
CA PHE A 21 -0.61 -24.95 -1.25
C PHE A 21 0.07 -25.38 -2.56
N GLY A 22 1.32 -25.86 -2.50
CA GLY A 22 2.07 -26.28 -3.70
C GLY A 22 2.38 -25.12 -4.67
N LEU A 23 2.31 -23.88 -4.18
CA LEU A 23 2.58 -22.66 -4.94
C LEU A 23 4.05 -22.27 -4.82
N ARG A 24 4.54 -21.48 -5.78
CA ARG A 24 5.90 -20.94 -5.79
C ARG A 24 5.89 -19.42 -5.70
N LEU A 25 6.99 -18.80 -5.27
CA LEU A 25 7.13 -17.33 -5.28
C LEU A 25 6.94 -16.73 -6.69
N SER A 26 7.25 -17.50 -7.74
CA SER A 26 6.99 -17.10 -9.14
C SER A 26 5.50 -16.92 -9.46
N THR A 27 4.60 -17.57 -8.72
CA THR A 27 3.13 -17.40 -8.85
C THR A 27 2.71 -15.96 -8.56
N LEU A 28 3.48 -15.25 -7.73
CA LEU A 28 3.22 -13.87 -7.36
C LEU A 28 3.65 -12.88 -8.47
N GLY A 29 4.20 -13.40 -9.58
CA GLY A 29 4.61 -12.61 -10.73
C GLY A 29 5.91 -11.82 -10.55
N LEU A 30 6.52 -11.87 -9.37
CA LEU A 30 7.78 -11.19 -9.03
C LEU A 30 8.84 -11.45 -10.11
N SER A 31 9.35 -10.37 -10.70
CA SER A 31 10.24 -10.47 -11.86
C SER A 31 11.23 -9.30 -11.88
N ARG A 32 12.53 -9.61 -11.84
CA ARG A 32 13.59 -8.59 -11.92
C ARG A 32 13.58 -7.84 -13.26
N GLN A 33 13.28 -8.53 -14.36
CA GLN A 33 13.24 -7.94 -15.70
C GLN A 33 12.09 -6.92 -15.86
N ARG A 34 10.98 -7.12 -15.14
CA ARG A 34 9.80 -6.25 -15.21
C ARG A 34 9.74 -5.23 -14.08
N LEU A 35 10.70 -5.26 -13.15
CA LEU A 35 10.67 -4.51 -11.89
C LEU A 35 10.30 -3.03 -12.08
N LEU A 36 11.08 -2.30 -12.87
CA LEU A 36 10.86 -0.86 -13.09
C LEU A 36 9.51 -0.57 -13.74
N ARG A 37 9.09 -1.40 -14.69
CA ARG A 37 7.82 -1.24 -15.38
C ARG A 37 6.63 -1.42 -14.43
N GLU A 38 6.68 -2.44 -13.58
CA GLU A 38 5.58 -2.68 -12.63
C GLU A 38 5.56 -1.65 -11.51
N ILE A 39 6.73 -1.13 -11.09
CA ILE A 39 6.81 0.05 -10.22
C ILE A 39 6.14 1.26 -10.89
N ALA A 40 6.46 1.52 -12.17
CA ALA A 40 5.87 2.64 -12.90
C ALA A 40 4.35 2.51 -13.04
N TYR A 41 3.82 1.30 -13.28
CA TYR A 41 2.37 1.07 -13.28
C TYR A 41 1.73 1.34 -11.93
N GLY A 42 2.30 0.81 -10.84
CA GLY A 42 1.75 1.02 -9.50
C GLY A 42 1.78 2.48 -9.06
N MET A 43 2.90 3.16 -9.29
CA MET A 43 3.02 4.59 -9.03
C MET A 43 2.07 5.42 -9.91
N GLY A 44 2.01 5.13 -11.21
CA GLY A 44 1.17 5.87 -12.15
C GLY A 44 -0.32 5.75 -11.83
N VAL A 45 -0.81 4.54 -11.52
CA VAL A 45 -2.19 4.33 -11.09
C VAL A 45 -2.46 5.08 -9.78
N TYR A 46 -1.55 5.00 -8.82
CA TYR A 46 -1.72 5.74 -7.57
C TYR A 46 -1.77 7.25 -7.76
N ILE A 47 -0.90 7.81 -8.61
CA ILE A 47 -0.87 9.26 -8.86
C ILE A 47 -2.24 9.74 -9.36
N ILE A 48 -2.91 8.99 -10.23
CA ILE A 48 -4.27 9.33 -10.69
C ILE A 48 -5.26 9.36 -9.51
N VAL A 49 -5.22 8.36 -8.64
CA VAL A 49 -6.06 8.30 -7.42
C VAL A 49 -5.75 9.46 -6.47
N ALA A 50 -4.47 9.75 -6.24
CA ALA A 50 -4.01 10.83 -5.37
C ALA A 50 -4.41 12.21 -5.90
N LEU A 51 -4.30 12.45 -7.22
CA LEU A 51 -4.74 13.69 -7.84
C LEU A 51 -6.25 13.90 -7.67
N TYR A 52 -7.04 12.84 -7.86
CA TYR A 52 -8.48 12.89 -7.60
C TYR A 52 -8.77 13.19 -6.12
N ALA A 53 -8.08 12.52 -5.19
CA ALA A 53 -8.24 12.73 -3.76
C ALA A 53 -7.91 14.17 -3.36
N VAL A 54 -6.78 14.71 -3.83
CA VAL A 54 -6.36 16.09 -3.59
C VAL A 54 -7.37 17.08 -4.17
N ALA A 55 -7.80 16.90 -5.42
CA ALA A 55 -8.79 17.76 -6.06
C ALA A 55 -10.11 17.78 -5.26
N SER A 56 -10.59 16.61 -4.84
CA SER A 56 -11.78 16.47 -3.98
C SER A 56 -11.61 17.18 -2.63
N SER A 57 -10.45 17.04 -1.99
CA SER A 57 -10.15 17.72 -0.72
C SER A 57 -10.12 19.25 -0.88
N VAL A 58 -9.53 19.76 -1.97
CA VAL A 58 -9.54 21.20 -2.32
C VAL A 58 -10.97 21.70 -2.57
N MET A 59 -11.77 20.97 -3.35
CA MET A 59 -13.17 21.34 -3.62
C MET A 59 -14.05 21.36 -2.37
N ARG A 60 -13.71 20.56 -1.35
CA ARG A 60 -14.38 20.55 -0.04
C ARG A 60 -13.84 21.62 0.92
N GLY A 61 -12.89 22.46 0.50
CA GLY A 61 -12.29 23.50 1.33
C GLY A 61 -11.28 22.98 2.36
N ILE A 62 -10.77 21.76 2.19
CA ILE A 62 -9.81 21.11 3.09
C ILE A 62 -8.54 20.74 2.29
N PRO A 63 -7.80 21.72 1.75
CA PRO A 63 -6.60 21.43 0.97
C PRO A 63 -5.54 20.70 1.82
N PRO A 64 -4.65 19.90 1.20
CA PRO A 64 -3.47 19.39 1.89
C PRO A 64 -2.62 20.55 2.45
N GLN A 65 -2.30 20.49 3.74
CA GLN A 65 -1.45 21.48 4.41
C GLN A 65 -0.36 20.76 5.22
N PRO A 66 0.63 20.13 4.56
CA PRO A 66 1.76 19.55 5.27
C PRO A 66 2.65 20.66 5.85
N ASP A 67 3.01 20.54 7.13
CA ASP A 67 3.85 21.54 7.80
C ASP A 67 5.35 21.39 7.45
N TRP A 68 5.76 20.16 7.11
CA TRP A 68 7.16 19.79 6.90
C TRP A 68 7.92 20.55 5.81
N PRO A 69 7.33 21.02 4.68
CA PRO A 69 8.07 21.78 3.68
C PRO A 69 8.58 23.12 4.24
N SER A 70 7.75 23.78 5.05
CA SER A 70 8.13 25.05 5.67
C SER A 70 9.28 24.87 6.67
N ILE A 71 9.27 23.77 7.43
CA ILE A 71 10.33 23.42 8.39
C ILE A 71 11.63 23.10 7.66
N LEU A 72 11.57 22.38 6.53
CA LEU A 72 12.75 22.08 5.72
C LEU A 72 13.44 23.33 5.18
N VAL A 73 12.67 24.36 4.79
CA VAL A 73 13.22 25.58 4.20
C VAL A 73 13.61 26.60 5.28
N HIS A 74 12.74 26.80 6.28
CA HIS A 74 12.84 27.93 7.22
C HIS A 74 13.16 27.52 8.67
N GLY A 75 13.15 26.23 8.99
CA GLY A 75 13.39 25.75 10.36
C GLY A 75 14.81 25.99 10.86
N SER A 76 15.03 25.81 12.17
CA SER A 76 16.37 25.72 12.74
C SER A 76 17.12 24.49 12.22
N PHE A 77 18.43 24.41 12.46
CA PHE A 77 19.20 23.21 12.11
C PHE A 77 18.64 21.95 12.78
N GLU A 78 18.30 22.04 14.08
CA GLU A 78 17.71 20.94 14.85
C GLU A 78 16.37 20.51 14.26
N GLN A 79 15.49 21.47 13.97
CA GLN A 79 14.19 21.19 13.35
C GLN A 79 14.33 20.53 11.97
N ARG A 80 15.28 20.98 11.14
CA ARG A 80 15.58 20.36 9.84
C ARG A 80 16.10 18.93 10.00
N LEU A 81 16.96 18.69 10.98
CA LEU A 81 17.50 17.37 11.25
C LEU A 81 16.39 16.40 11.70
N GLU A 82 15.54 16.85 12.62
CA GLU A 82 14.39 16.08 13.12
C GLU A 82 13.40 15.73 12.01
N ILE A 83 12.99 16.72 11.20
CA ILE A 83 12.01 16.48 10.14
C ILE A 83 12.57 15.57 9.04
N THR A 84 13.86 15.70 8.71
CA THR A 84 14.53 14.82 7.74
C THR A 84 14.59 13.39 8.26
N ALA A 85 14.91 13.22 9.55
CA ALA A 85 14.92 11.91 10.19
C ALA A 85 13.51 11.29 10.24
N TRP A 86 12.48 12.11 10.52
CA TRP A 86 11.09 11.69 10.51
C TRP A 86 10.63 11.25 9.12
N LEU A 87 10.87 12.05 8.07
CA LEU A 87 10.55 11.72 6.68
C LEU A 87 11.26 10.43 6.22
N SER A 88 12.51 10.24 6.63
CA SER A 88 13.28 9.02 6.32
C SER A 88 12.66 7.79 6.98
N LYS A 89 12.28 7.89 8.27
CA LYS A 89 11.59 6.81 8.99
C LYS A 89 10.22 6.51 8.38
N LEU A 90 9.48 7.54 7.99
CA LEU A 90 8.18 7.41 7.33
C LEU A 90 8.32 6.67 6.01
N LEU A 91 9.29 7.02 5.16
CA LEU A 91 9.54 6.33 3.89
C LEU A 91 9.88 4.85 4.09
N VAL A 92 10.81 4.54 5.01
CA VAL A 92 11.18 3.15 5.32
C VAL A 92 9.99 2.36 5.83
N THR A 93 9.17 2.98 6.68
CA THR A 93 7.97 2.33 7.24
C THR A 93 6.91 2.11 6.16
N ALA A 94 6.66 3.08 5.29
CA ALA A 94 5.72 2.96 4.18
C ALA A 94 6.12 1.82 3.23
N CYS A 95 7.40 1.70 2.91
CA CYS A 95 7.94 0.58 2.14
C CYS A 95 7.75 -0.76 2.86
N ALA A 96 8.11 -0.84 4.14
CA ALA A 96 8.01 -2.08 4.91
C ALA A 96 6.56 -2.56 5.02
N VAL A 97 5.64 -1.66 5.35
CA VAL A 97 4.20 -1.95 5.45
C VAL A 97 3.64 -2.33 4.08
N GLY A 98 3.90 -1.54 3.04
CA GLY A 98 3.42 -1.85 1.69
C GLY A 98 3.91 -3.20 1.16
N VAL A 99 5.16 -3.57 1.42
CA VAL A 99 5.67 -4.91 1.05
C VAL A 99 4.98 -6.00 1.87
N SER A 100 4.98 -5.89 3.19
CA SER A 100 4.46 -6.91 4.09
C SER A 100 2.95 -7.15 3.90
N GLU A 101 2.16 -6.08 3.82
CA GLU A 101 0.72 -6.19 3.67
C GLU A 101 0.34 -6.75 2.30
N GLU A 102 0.95 -6.30 1.20
CA GLU A 102 0.63 -6.86 -0.11
C GLU A 102 1.05 -8.34 -0.22
N MET A 103 2.15 -8.74 0.43
CA MET A 103 2.51 -10.15 0.53
C MET A 103 1.42 -10.97 1.24
N ILE A 104 0.77 -10.44 2.26
CA ILE A 104 -0.33 -11.10 2.96
C ILE A 104 -1.60 -11.06 2.11
N TYR A 105 -2.07 -9.88 1.76
CA TYR A 105 -3.39 -9.73 1.13
C TYR A 105 -3.41 -10.22 -0.31
N ARG A 106 -2.38 -9.92 -1.12
CA ARG A 106 -2.35 -10.33 -2.54
C ARG A 106 -1.61 -11.64 -2.70
N GLY A 107 -0.49 -11.79 -1.99
CA GLY A 107 0.32 -13.00 -2.02
C GLY A 107 -0.32 -14.22 -1.35
N LEU A 108 -1.03 -14.05 -0.23
CA LEU A 108 -1.75 -15.14 0.46
C LEU A 108 -3.22 -15.14 0.11
N ILE A 109 -3.95 -14.12 0.54
CA ILE A 109 -5.42 -14.15 0.60
C ILE A 109 -6.00 -14.13 -0.82
N THR A 110 -5.68 -13.14 -1.65
CA THR A 110 -6.18 -13.07 -3.02
C THR A 110 -5.72 -14.29 -3.83
N THR A 111 -4.44 -14.67 -3.74
CA THR A 111 -3.94 -15.86 -4.46
C THR A 111 -4.68 -17.13 -4.03
N PHE A 112 -4.91 -17.35 -2.73
CA PHE A 112 -5.71 -18.45 -2.22
C PHE A 112 -7.12 -18.43 -2.80
N LEU A 113 -7.81 -17.29 -2.68
CA LEU A 113 -9.20 -17.15 -3.12
C LEU A 113 -9.32 -17.37 -4.63
N LEU A 114 -8.37 -16.89 -5.44
CA LEU A 114 -8.33 -17.14 -6.88
C LEU A 114 -8.15 -18.62 -7.25
N THR A 115 -7.56 -19.44 -6.37
CA THR A 115 -7.45 -20.89 -6.58
C THR A 115 -8.69 -21.68 -6.12
N ARG A 116 -9.53 -21.09 -5.26
CA ARG A 116 -10.67 -21.77 -4.63
C ARG A 116 -12.01 -21.30 -5.13
N TRP A 117 -12.11 -20.06 -5.59
CA TRP A 117 -13.35 -19.44 -6.03
C TRP A 117 -13.37 -19.35 -7.55
N ASN A 118 -14.58 -19.47 -8.12
CA ASN A 118 -14.76 -19.44 -9.57
C ASN A 118 -14.80 -18.02 -10.15
N THR A 119 -14.76 -16.97 -9.32
CA THR A 119 -14.88 -15.57 -9.75
C THR A 119 -13.73 -14.73 -9.18
N ALA A 120 -13.06 -13.98 -10.07
CA ALA A 120 -11.98 -13.08 -9.69
C ALA A 120 -12.52 -11.89 -8.87
N GLU A 121 -13.72 -11.41 -9.22
CA GLU A 121 -14.43 -10.34 -8.53
C GLU A 121 -14.77 -10.71 -7.10
N GLY A 122 -15.19 -11.96 -6.86
CA GLY A 122 -15.43 -12.46 -5.50
C GLY A 122 -14.16 -12.43 -4.67
N ALA A 123 -13.07 -13.00 -5.19
CA ALA A 123 -11.78 -13.01 -4.52
C ALA A 123 -11.28 -11.59 -4.20
N LEU A 124 -11.56 -10.65 -5.11
CA LEU A 124 -11.18 -9.25 -4.95
C LEU A 124 -11.97 -8.56 -3.83
N TRP A 125 -13.30 -8.68 -3.81
CA TRP A 125 -14.13 -8.11 -2.75
C TRP A 125 -13.83 -8.69 -1.39
N ALA A 126 -13.69 -10.02 -1.29
CA ALA A 126 -13.38 -10.66 -0.02
C ALA A 126 -12.02 -10.23 0.53
N SER A 127 -10.98 -10.17 -0.32
CA SER A 127 -9.66 -9.68 0.10
C SER A 127 -9.71 -8.21 0.53
N ALA A 128 -10.44 -7.35 -0.19
CA ALA A 128 -10.62 -5.94 0.15
C ALA A 128 -11.36 -5.73 1.48
N LEU A 129 -12.39 -6.54 1.76
CA LEU A 129 -13.10 -6.50 3.03
C LEU A 129 -12.21 -6.98 4.18
N VAL A 130 -11.50 -8.10 4.03
CA VAL A 130 -10.57 -8.59 5.05
C VAL A 130 -9.48 -7.55 5.35
N PHE A 131 -8.95 -6.89 4.31
CA PHE A 131 -8.02 -5.77 4.45
C PHE A 131 -8.62 -4.63 5.30
N ALA A 132 -9.84 -4.19 4.98
CA ALA A 132 -10.49 -3.10 5.72
C ALA A 132 -10.80 -3.48 7.18
N PHE A 133 -11.30 -4.70 7.43
CA PHE A 133 -11.57 -5.18 8.78
C PHE A 133 -10.31 -5.27 9.64
N ALA A 134 -9.18 -5.63 9.05
CA ALA A 134 -7.90 -5.72 9.77
C ALA A 134 -7.38 -4.35 10.26
N HIS A 135 -7.88 -3.24 9.72
CA HIS A 135 -7.52 -1.90 10.18
C HIS A 135 -8.24 -1.48 11.46
N LEU A 136 -9.35 -2.13 11.82
CA LEU A 136 -10.14 -1.83 13.02
C LEU A 136 -10.65 -0.38 13.10
N GLU A 137 -10.74 0.32 11.96
CA GLU A 137 -11.25 1.67 11.81
C GLU A 137 -12.65 1.62 11.18
N PHE A 138 -13.70 1.71 11.99
CA PHE A 138 -15.10 1.54 11.54
C PHE A 138 -15.86 2.85 11.35
N GLU A 139 -15.19 4.00 11.39
CA GLU A 139 -15.80 5.25 10.92
C GLU A 139 -16.18 5.05 9.43
N PRO A 140 -17.44 5.32 9.02
CA PRO A 140 -17.92 4.96 7.70
C PRO A 140 -17.04 5.43 6.53
N SER A 141 -16.56 6.68 6.55
CA SER A 141 -15.77 7.21 5.44
C SER A 141 -14.38 6.58 5.37
N VAL A 142 -13.72 6.36 6.51
CA VAL A 142 -12.42 5.67 6.62
C VAL A 142 -12.57 4.21 6.20
N PHE A 143 -13.55 3.49 6.73
CA PHE A 143 -13.78 2.07 6.40
C PHE A 143 -14.05 1.89 4.91
N ILE A 144 -14.95 2.68 4.33
CA ILE A 144 -15.23 2.65 2.88
C ILE A 144 -13.97 2.97 2.09
N GLY A 145 -13.19 3.97 2.51
CA GLY A 145 -11.89 4.29 1.92
C GLY A 145 -10.93 3.10 1.92
N ARG A 146 -10.84 2.36 3.04
CA ARG A 146 -10.02 1.14 3.15
C ARG A 146 -10.50 0.04 2.22
N VAL A 147 -11.82 -0.19 2.13
CA VAL A 147 -12.39 -1.19 1.20
C VAL A 147 -12.06 -0.81 -0.25
N VAL A 148 -12.27 0.45 -0.63
CA VAL A 148 -11.98 0.94 -1.99
C VAL A 148 -10.50 0.79 -2.33
N MET A 149 -9.59 1.24 -1.46
CA MET A 149 -8.15 1.09 -1.71
C MET A 149 -7.73 -0.38 -1.76
N GLY A 150 -8.26 -1.22 -0.85
CA GLY A 150 -8.05 -2.66 -0.88
C GLY A 150 -8.51 -3.29 -2.21
N TYR A 151 -9.65 -2.86 -2.73
CA TYR A 151 -10.14 -3.30 -4.02
C TYR A 151 -9.21 -2.86 -5.16
N ILE A 152 -8.77 -1.59 -5.17
CA ILE A 152 -7.90 -1.09 -6.25
C ILE A 152 -6.53 -1.78 -6.25
N PHE A 153 -5.92 -1.99 -5.08
CA PHE A 153 -4.65 -2.73 -4.98
C PHE A 153 -4.79 -4.18 -5.50
N GLY A 154 -5.89 -4.86 -5.15
CA GLY A 154 -6.15 -6.21 -5.64
C GLY A 154 -6.44 -6.26 -7.14
N LEU A 155 -7.17 -5.26 -7.67
CA LEU A 155 -7.45 -5.13 -9.10
C LEU A 155 -6.15 -4.94 -9.89
N LEU A 156 -5.26 -4.07 -9.41
CA LEU A 156 -3.96 -3.84 -10.01
C LEU A 156 -3.11 -5.11 -10.00
N TYR A 157 -3.11 -5.86 -8.89
CA TYR A 157 -2.42 -7.15 -8.81
C TYR A 157 -2.93 -8.16 -9.83
N ILE A 158 -4.26 -8.32 -9.96
CA ILE A 158 -4.88 -9.25 -10.92
C ILE A 158 -4.60 -8.82 -12.36
N TRP A 159 -4.73 -7.53 -12.67
CA TRP A 159 -4.48 -6.98 -14.00
C TRP A 159 -3.03 -7.16 -14.43
N ARG A 160 -2.07 -6.80 -13.56
CA ARG A 160 -0.64 -6.89 -13.87
C ARG A 160 -0.07 -8.30 -13.71
N LYS A 161 -0.76 -9.17 -12.97
CA LYS A 161 -0.26 -10.48 -12.53
C LYS A 161 1.13 -10.35 -11.92
N ASN A 162 1.31 -9.30 -11.11
CA ASN A 162 2.60 -8.96 -10.52
C ASN A 162 2.42 -8.21 -9.20
N LEU A 163 2.95 -8.78 -8.13
CA LEU A 163 2.87 -8.23 -6.79
C LEU A 163 3.61 -6.87 -6.64
N THR A 164 4.68 -6.64 -7.41
CA THR A 164 5.44 -5.37 -7.39
C THR A 164 4.56 -4.16 -7.73
N ALA A 165 3.59 -4.31 -8.63
CA ALA A 165 2.69 -3.22 -8.99
C ALA A 165 1.82 -2.80 -7.80
N ALA A 166 1.21 -3.76 -7.10
CA ALA A 166 0.42 -3.49 -5.90
C ALA A 166 1.29 -2.93 -4.76
N ILE A 167 2.49 -3.50 -4.54
CA ILE A 167 3.45 -3.03 -3.51
C ILE A 167 3.81 -1.55 -3.73
N SER A 168 4.16 -1.17 -4.96
CA SER A 168 4.56 0.21 -5.27
C SER A 168 3.40 1.18 -5.13
N MET A 169 2.20 0.78 -5.56
CA MET A 169 0.97 1.57 -5.38
C MET A 169 0.68 1.80 -3.88
N HIS A 170 0.70 0.74 -3.08
CA HIS A 170 0.39 0.81 -1.65
C HIS A 170 1.46 1.57 -0.86
N THR A 171 2.74 1.36 -1.17
CA THR A 171 3.84 2.12 -0.55
C THR A 171 3.67 3.62 -0.77
N LEU A 172 3.36 4.03 -2.01
CA LEU A 172 3.14 5.44 -2.33
C LEU A 172 1.87 5.98 -1.66
N HIS A 173 0.81 5.19 -1.57
CA HIS A 173 -0.38 5.51 -0.79
C HIS A 173 -0.06 5.83 0.67
N ASN A 174 0.62 4.91 1.36
CA ASN A 174 0.95 5.10 2.77
C ASN A 174 1.86 6.30 2.98
N PHE A 175 2.85 6.48 2.11
CA PHE A 175 3.69 7.67 2.15
C PHE A 175 2.88 8.96 2.03
N CYS A 176 2.00 9.06 1.02
CA CYS A 176 1.21 10.27 0.80
C CYS A 176 0.21 10.55 1.92
N VAL A 177 -0.47 9.52 2.44
CA VAL A 177 -1.39 9.67 3.58
C VAL A 177 -0.64 10.16 4.81
N TRP A 178 0.43 9.46 5.21
CA TRP A 178 1.16 9.80 6.44
C TRP A 178 1.99 11.08 6.34
N ALA A 179 2.40 11.48 5.13
CA ALA A 179 3.07 12.75 4.88
C ALA A 179 2.09 13.93 4.76
N GLY A 180 0.77 13.70 4.89
CA GLY A 180 -0.25 14.76 4.86
C GLY A 180 -0.53 15.33 3.47
N LEU A 181 -0.29 14.56 2.41
CA LEU A 181 -0.33 15.05 1.03
C LEU A 181 -1.72 14.99 0.36
N LEU A 182 -2.71 14.32 0.97
CA LEU A 182 -4.03 14.11 0.35
C LEU A 182 -5.15 15.04 0.86
N GLY A 183 -4.90 15.79 1.93
CA GLY A 183 -5.89 16.63 2.60
C GLY A 183 -6.87 15.82 3.46
N GLY A 184 -7.39 16.45 4.52
CA GLY A 184 -8.21 15.79 5.54
C GLY A 184 -7.39 15.22 6.71
N ARG A 185 -7.99 15.23 7.90
CA ARG A 185 -7.53 14.55 9.12
C ARG A 185 -8.36 13.30 9.32
#